data_AF-A0A828SRV4-F1
#
_entry.id   AF-A0A828SRV4-F1
#
_cell.length_a   1.000
_cell.length_b   1.000
_cell.length_c   1.000
_cell.angle_alpha   90.00
_cell.angle_beta   90.00
_cell.angle_gamma   90.00
#
_symmetry.space_group_name_H-M   'P 1'
#
loop_
_entity.id
_entity.type
_entity.pdbx_description
1 polymer ?
#
loop_
_entity_poly.entity_id
_entity_poly.type
_entity_poly.pdbx_seq_one_letter_code
_entity_poly.pdbx_strand_id
1 'polypeptide(L)'
;MLFNFRNIIPDSYKHDLTFGVMDDYDGLIYEYTDPTDDSRINIYLPDKGAKNPKEVKSVGVRNKWQAHFNAYRIWNKMRFQRKSITFDAAPESELLVLRDRIAVADYRNGIHQSG
;
A
#
# COMPACT_ATOMS: atom_id res chain seq x y z
N MET A 1 12.34 -9.51 -10.58
CA MET A 1 12.84 -10.89 -10.32
C MET A 1 11.67 -11.81 -9.98
N LEU A 2 11.74 -13.10 -10.34
CA LEU A 2 10.72 -14.10 -10.01
C LEU A 2 11.20 -14.98 -8.86
N PHE A 3 10.42 -15.05 -7.79
CA PHE A 3 10.62 -15.97 -6.68
C PHE A 3 9.67 -17.16 -6.79
N ASN A 4 10.23 -18.36 -6.66
CA ASN A 4 9.53 -19.64 -6.72
C ASN A 4 10.15 -20.61 -5.72
N PHE A 5 9.71 -21.87 -5.74
CA PHE A 5 10.22 -22.93 -4.86
C PHE A 5 11.73 -23.18 -4.92
N ARG A 6 12.43 -22.72 -5.97
CA ARG A 6 13.89 -22.88 -6.10
C ARG A 6 14.66 -21.79 -5.36
N ASN A 7 14.08 -20.59 -5.28
CA ASN A 7 14.76 -19.39 -4.79
C ASN A 7 14.25 -18.94 -3.42
N ILE A 8 13.18 -19.56 -2.92
CA ILE A 8 12.62 -19.33 -1.58
C ILE A 8 13.10 -20.46 -0.69
N ILE A 9 13.67 -20.12 0.48
CA ILE A 9 14.13 -21.11 1.46
C ILE A 9 12.90 -21.85 2.03
N PRO A 10 12.90 -23.19 2.06
CA PRO A 10 11.81 -23.98 2.65
C PRO A 10 11.48 -23.52 4.08
N ASP A 11 10.21 -23.63 4.48
CA ASP A 11 9.68 -23.27 5.81
C ASP A 11 9.81 -21.79 6.24
N SER A 12 10.42 -20.92 5.42
CA SER A 12 10.53 -19.48 5.71
C SER A 12 9.32 -18.66 5.27
N TYR A 13 8.47 -19.21 4.39
CA TYR A 13 7.39 -18.44 3.75
C TYR A 13 6.18 -18.21 4.66
N LYS A 14 5.90 -16.94 4.89
CA LYS A 14 4.75 -16.44 5.65
C LYS A 14 3.92 -15.53 4.75
N HIS A 15 2.62 -15.76 4.74
CA HIS A 15 1.65 -14.95 4.01
C HIS A 15 0.61 -14.43 4.99
N ASP A 16 0.62 -13.13 5.20
CA ASP A 16 -0.28 -12.44 6.10
C ASP A 16 -1.37 -11.74 5.29
N LEU A 17 -2.61 -12.00 5.67
CA LEU A 17 -3.79 -11.36 5.11
C LEU A 17 -4.46 -10.54 6.21
N THR A 18 -4.47 -9.23 6.04
CA THR A 18 -5.18 -8.32 6.93
C THR A 18 -6.55 -8.03 6.34
N PHE A 19 -7.60 -8.33 7.11
CA PHE A 19 -8.96 -7.94 6.81
C PHE A 19 -9.23 -6.57 7.42
N GLY A 20 -9.82 -5.65 6.66
CA GLY A 20 -10.01 -4.26 7.06
C GLY A 20 -9.23 -3.27 6.21
N VAL A 21 -9.23 -2.01 6.64
CA VAL A 21 -8.35 -0.95 6.12
C VAL A 21 -7.12 -0.92 7.03
N MET A 22 -5.95 -0.59 6.47
CA MET A 22 -4.71 -0.50 7.25
C MET A 22 -4.91 0.36 8.52
N ASP A 23 -4.49 -0.17 9.67
CA ASP A 23 -4.56 0.47 10.99
C ASP A 23 -5.98 0.88 11.44
N ASP A 24 -7.03 0.23 10.92
CA ASP A 24 -8.44 0.48 11.24
C ASP A 24 -8.90 1.94 10.99
N TYR A 25 -8.22 2.66 10.11
CA TYR A 25 -8.68 3.97 9.66
C TYR A 25 -9.92 3.85 8.77
N ASP A 26 -10.93 4.67 9.03
CA ASP A 26 -12.17 4.69 8.27
C ASP A 26 -12.22 5.80 7.20
N GLY A 27 -11.19 6.65 7.15
CA GLY A 27 -11.04 7.70 6.16
C GLY A 27 -9.63 8.29 6.08
N LEU A 28 -9.48 9.31 5.22
CA LEU A 28 -8.26 10.09 5.01
C LEU A 28 -8.64 11.56 4.92
N ILE A 29 -7.97 12.39 5.73
CA ILE A 29 -7.98 13.85 5.62
C ILE A 29 -6.61 14.27 5.11
N TYR A 30 -6.57 14.84 3.91
CA TYR A 30 -5.34 15.34 3.29
C TYR A 30 -5.37 16.87 3.22
N GLU A 31 -4.46 17.52 3.93
CA GLU A 31 -4.32 18.98 3.99
C GLU A 31 -3.26 19.46 2.99
N TYR A 32 -3.59 20.45 2.16
CA TYR A 32 -2.67 21.14 1.26
C TYR A 32 -2.87 22.67 1.31
N THR A 33 -1.90 23.44 0.81
CA THR A 33 -1.96 24.92 0.84
C THR A 33 -2.42 25.46 -0.50
N ASP A 34 -3.47 26.28 -0.54
CA ASP A 34 -3.93 26.94 -1.78
C ASP A 34 -2.90 27.99 -2.23
N PRO A 35 -2.53 28.06 -3.52
CA PRO A 35 -1.59 29.06 -4.03
C PRO A 35 -2.16 30.48 -4.10
N THR A 36 -3.48 30.66 -4.01
CA THR A 36 -4.14 31.96 -4.20
C THR A 36 -4.26 32.77 -2.90
N ASP A 37 -4.57 32.11 -1.79
CA ASP A 37 -4.85 32.75 -0.49
C ASP A 37 -3.99 32.15 0.65
N ASP A 38 -3.05 31.25 0.32
CA ASP A 38 -2.24 30.50 1.29
C ASP A 38 -3.06 29.74 2.36
N SER A 39 -4.36 29.55 2.09
CA SER A 39 -5.29 28.88 2.97
C SER A 39 -5.05 27.36 2.96
N ARG A 40 -5.33 26.71 4.10
CA ARG A 40 -5.21 25.25 4.23
C ARG A 40 -6.51 24.60 3.80
N ILE A 41 -6.47 23.80 2.75
CA ILE A 41 -7.61 23.09 2.19
C ILE A 41 -7.50 21.60 2.54
N ASN A 42 -8.60 21.04 3.05
CA ASN A 42 -8.72 19.63 3.38
C ASN A 42 -9.48 18.86 2.29
N ILE A 43 -8.90 17.76 1.85
CA ILE A 43 -9.54 16.74 1.01
C ILE A 43 -9.97 15.60 1.93
N TYR A 44 -11.25 15.24 1.87
CA TYR A 44 -11.84 14.17 2.67
C TYR A 44 -12.13 12.96 1.79
N LEU A 45 -11.68 11.78 2.22
CA LEU A 45 -11.96 10.51 1.55
C LEU A 45 -12.35 9.44 2.59
N PRO A 46 -13.30 8.54 2.31
CA PRO A 46 -14.21 8.55 1.16
C PRO A 46 -15.27 9.67 1.26
N ASP A 47 -15.58 10.11 2.47
CA ASP A 47 -16.56 11.14 2.79
C ASP A 47 -16.12 11.93 4.05
N LYS A 48 -16.95 12.90 4.46
CA LYS A 48 -16.70 13.70 5.69
C LYS A 48 -17.17 13.00 6.97
N GLY A 49 -17.82 11.84 6.86
CA GLY A 49 -18.43 11.10 7.98
C GLY A 49 -17.48 10.15 8.72
N ALA A 50 -16.20 10.08 8.31
CA ALA A 50 -15.18 9.27 8.96
C ALA A 50 -15.01 9.63 10.44
N LYS A 51 -15.07 8.64 11.34
CA LYS A 51 -14.92 8.78 12.80
C LYS A 51 -13.46 8.72 13.24
N ASN A 52 -12.65 7.93 12.54
CA ASN A 52 -11.21 7.77 12.77
C ASN A 52 -10.42 7.96 11.46
N PRO A 53 -10.39 9.18 10.90
CA PRO A 53 -9.66 9.45 9.69
C PRO A 53 -8.15 9.54 9.95
N LYS A 54 -7.35 9.06 8.99
CA LYS A 54 -5.92 9.35 8.98
C LYS A 54 -5.68 10.78 8.53
N GLU A 55 -5.01 11.58 9.35
CA GLU A 55 -4.64 12.95 8.98
C GLU A 55 -3.26 13.01 8.33
N VAL A 56 -3.17 13.62 7.16
CA VAL A 56 -1.91 13.83 6.43
C VAL A 56 -1.76 15.30 6.07
N LYS A 57 -0.79 15.95 6.70
CA LYS A 57 -0.41 17.33 6.42
C LYS A 57 0.69 17.36 5.36
N SER A 58 0.37 17.85 4.17
CA SER A 58 1.35 17.96 3.09
C SER A 58 2.10 19.28 3.17
N VAL A 59 3.43 19.20 3.21
CA VAL A 59 4.30 20.38 3.15
C VAL A 59 4.72 20.61 1.70
N GLY A 60 4.50 21.82 1.20
CA GLY A 60 4.95 22.23 -0.14
C GLY A 60 4.05 21.81 -1.31
N VAL A 61 2.96 21.07 -1.08
CA VAL A 61 1.97 20.79 -2.14
C VAL A 61 1.03 21.98 -2.24
N ARG A 62 1.15 22.72 -3.33
CA ARG A 62 0.26 23.85 -3.66
C ARG A 62 -0.74 23.54 -4.76
N ASN A 63 -0.46 22.58 -5.64
CA ASN A 63 -1.38 22.28 -6.73
C ASN A 63 -2.51 21.35 -6.27
N LYS A 64 -3.77 21.77 -6.49
CA LYS A 64 -4.98 20.97 -6.24
C LYS A 64 -4.92 19.58 -6.86
N TRP A 65 -4.45 19.45 -8.10
CA TRP A 65 -4.37 18.16 -8.79
C TRP A 65 -3.32 17.24 -8.17
N GLN A 66 -2.17 17.79 -7.80
CA GLN A 66 -1.13 17.06 -7.10
C GLN A 66 -1.63 16.57 -5.73
N ALA A 67 -2.32 17.44 -4.99
CA ALA A 67 -2.97 17.09 -3.72
C ALA A 67 -3.99 15.96 -3.90
N HIS A 68 -4.85 16.06 -4.91
CA HIS A 68 -5.84 15.03 -5.24
C HIS A 68 -5.18 13.67 -5.52
N PHE A 69 -4.19 13.61 -6.42
CA PHE A 69 -3.51 12.35 -6.72
C PHE A 69 -2.79 11.76 -5.50
N ASN A 70 -2.15 12.60 -4.68
CA ASN A 70 -1.51 12.15 -3.46
C ASN A 70 -2.52 11.57 -2.45
N ALA A 71 -3.65 12.25 -2.24
CA ALA A 71 -4.72 11.79 -1.37
C ALA A 71 -5.26 10.44 -1.82
N TYR A 72 -5.63 10.30 -3.10
CA TYR A 72 -6.13 9.03 -3.64
C TYR A 72 -5.08 7.92 -3.63
N ARG A 73 -3.81 8.23 -3.86
CA ARG A 73 -2.73 7.24 -3.75
C ARG A 73 -2.62 6.68 -2.33
N ILE A 74 -2.66 7.54 -1.31
CA ILE A 74 -2.60 7.13 0.10
C ILE A 74 -3.86 6.33 0.47
N TRP A 75 -5.04 6.83 0.08
CA TRP A 75 -6.30 6.15 0.32
C TRP A 75 -6.34 4.74 -0.29
N ASN A 76 -5.99 4.63 -1.57
CA ASN A 76 -5.93 3.34 -2.25
C ASN A 76 -4.89 2.41 -1.63
N LYS A 77 -3.73 2.94 -1.21
CA LYS A 77 -2.73 2.14 -0.49
C LYS A 77 -3.34 1.54 0.78
N MET A 78 -3.99 2.35 1.64
CA MET A 78 -4.61 1.85 2.88
C MET A 78 -5.72 0.84 2.63
N ARG A 79 -6.50 1.02 1.56
CA ARG A 79 -7.63 0.14 1.21
C ARG A 79 -7.21 -1.19 0.62
N PHE A 80 -6.14 -1.20 -0.19
CA PHE A 80 -5.76 -2.35 -1.00
C PHE A 80 -4.48 -3.06 -0.52
N GLN A 81 -3.68 -2.45 0.35
CA GLN A 81 -2.53 -3.09 0.96
C GLN A 81 -2.95 -4.07 2.05
N ARG A 82 -3.54 -5.19 1.63
CA ARG A 82 -4.07 -6.23 2.53
C ARG A 82 -3.20 -7.48 2.62
N LYS A 83 -2.33 -7.68 1.65
CA LYS A 83 -1.47 -8.88 1.54
C LYS A 83 -0.04 -8.47 1.81
N SER A 84 0.60 -9.19 2.73
CA SER A 84 2.04 -9.12 2.95
C SER A 84 2.62 -10.53 2.82
N ILE A 85 3.79 -10.62 2.20
CA ILE A 85 4.50 -11.89 2.04
C ILE A 85 5.91 -11.66 2.56
N THR A 86 6.34 -12.53 3.47
CA THR A 86 7.68 -12.53 4.07
C THR A 86 8.29 -13.90 3.84
N PHE A 87 9.53 -13.94 3.34
CA PHE A 87 10.26 -15.18 3.11
C PHE A 87 11.76 -14.91 3.09
N ASP A 88 12.54 -15.93 3.38
CA ASP A 88 13.99 -15.90 3.20
C ASP A 88 14.32 -16.36 1.78
N ALA A 89 15.20 -15.62 1.11
CA ALA A 89 15.55 -15.83 -0.28
C ALA A 89 16.99 -16.30 -0.45
N ALA A 90 17.26 -17.03 -1.53
CA ALA A 90 18.59 -17.44 -1.92
C ALA A 90 19.48 -16.23 -2.33
N PRO A 91 20.82 -16.39 -2.40
CA PRO A 91 21.77 -15.28 -2.59
C PRO A 91 21.54 -14.44 -3.86
N GLU A 92 20.88 -14.98 -4.88
CA GLU A 92 20.53 -14.24 -6.10
C GLU A 92 19.63 -13.02 -5.82
N SER A 93 18.94 -13.01 -4.66
CA SER A 93 18.09 -11.90 -4.21
C SER A 93 18.87 -10.65 -3.81
N GLU A 94 20.17 -10.76 -3.54
CA GLU A 94 21.04 -9.62 -3.16
C GLU A 94 21.12 -8.54 -4.26
N LEU A 95 20.75 -8.88 -5.49
CA LEU A 95 20.68 -7.93 -6.60
C LEU A 95 19.49 -6.95 -6.51
N LEU A 96 18.52 -7.22 -5.62
CA LEU A 96 17.33 -6.37 -5.50
C LEU A 96 17.61 -5.13 -4.65
N VAL A 97 17.06 -4.01 -5.08
CA VAL A 97 17.07 -2.75 -4.34
C VAL A 97 15.69 -2.47 -3.75
N LEU A 98 15.66 -1.73 -2.64
CA LEU A 98 14.41 -1.30 -2.01
C LEU A 98 13.47 -0.64 -3.04
N ARG A 99 12.22 -1.09 -3.08
CA ARG A 99 11.13 -0.66 -4.00
C ARG A 99 11.17 -1.27 -5.40
N ASP A 100 12.06 -2.22 -5.65
CA ASP A 100 11.98 -3.04 -6.87
C ASP A 100 10.70 -3.87 -6.89
N ARG A 101 10.17 -4.06 -8.10
CA ARG A 101 9.02 -4.94 -8.32
C ARG A 101 9.49 -6.37 -8.45
N ILE A 102 8.89 -7.23 -7.63
CA ILE A 102 9.12 -8.67 -7.63
C ILE A 102 7.83 -9.40 -8.02
N ALA A 103 8.00 -10.56 -8.64
CA ALA A 103 6.92 -11.52 -8.84
C ALA A 103 7.18 -12.70 -7.91
N VAL A 104 6.16 -13.14 -7.19
CA VAL A 104 6.25 -14.30 -6.29
C VAL A 104 5.20 -15.31 -6.76
N ALA A 105 5.64 -16.51 -7.09
CA ALA A 105 4.75 -17.59 -7.47
C ALA A 105 3.99 -18.09 -6.23
N ASP A 106 2.66 -18.12 -6.32
CA ASP A 106 1.82 -18.68 -5.26
C ASP A 106 1.78 -20.20 -5.38
N TYR A 107 2.43 -20.87 -4.42
CA TYR A 107 2.50 -22.33 -4.37
C TYR A 107 1.35 -22.97 -3.56
N ARG A 108 0.50 -22.17 -2.91
CA ARG A 108 -0.66 -22.68 -2.12
C ARG A 108 -1.92 -22.87 -2.97
N ASN A 109 -1.98 -22.24 -4.15
CA ASN A 109 -3.12 -22.35 -5.08
C ASN A 109 -3.16 -23.67 -5.89
N GLY A 110 -2.35 -24.68 -5.55
CA GLY A 110 -2.29 -25.96 -6.24
C GLY A 110 -3.42 -26.97 -5.95
N ILE A 111 -4.44 -26.63 -5.15
CA ILE A 111 -5.52 -27.58 -4.76
C ILE A 111 -6.82 -27.42 -5.57
N HIS A 112 -6.96 -26.46 -6.48
CA HIS A 112 -8.18 -26.33 -7.29
C HIS A 112 -7.92 -26.13 -8.79
N GLN A 113 -7.37 -27.15 -9.44
CA GLN A 113 -7.71 -27.51 -10.83
C GLN A 113 -7.68 -29.03 -10.96
N SER A 114 -8.74 -29.68 -10.49
CA SER A 114 -9.06 -31.08 -10.80
C SER A 114 -10.53 -31.16 -11.17
N GLY A 115 -10.81 -31.55 -12.42
CA GLY A 115 -12.16 -31.84 -12.92
C GLY A 115 -12.75 -30.74 -13.80
#